data_AF-A0A0F8E6D1-F1
#
_entry.id   AF-A0A0F8E6D1-F1
#
_cell.length_a   1.000
_cell.length_b   1.000
_cell.length_c   1.000
_cell.angle_alpha   90.00
_cell.angle_beta   90.00
_cell.angle_gamma   90.00
#
_symmetry.space_group_name_H-M   'P 1'
#
loop_
_entity.id
_entity.type
_entity.pdbx_description
1 polymer ?
#
loop_
_entity_poly.entity_id
_entity_poly.type
_entity_poly.pdbx_seq_one_letter_code
_entity_poly.pdbx_strand_id
1 'polypeptide(L)'
;MKKKEYDFDTEVKRYLTQKGYARRRQLIKDLMEIHKNELGYSLKSINRKLDKLKNQGMIIRLEYSDFGKLGIEDTDKNASYLTLKDISKITEHMDKILERLDSEEPMKQKMALKEIARYEQTYVLTPVQLDLVVAQFDKNIDKGNIDDELADKLLLLLDRYILKKDIEPTNKAKTIDLLVKLLDKYPVPVSTHVNLRTHIIYLLGHYGHKAVIERFMEDARTLQDPFSVENVYNTEYTANLIEEHREELYKLEEELAIEGKEYASQFVSNIRTDALINLGLYKNPYTTGKKEDDSW
;
A
#
# COMPACT_ATOMS: atom_id res chain seq x y z
N MET A 1 -3.61 37.94 6.07
CA MET A 1 -3.14 36.54 6.04
C MET A 1 -1.66 36.52 5.68
N LYS A 2 -0.77 36.09 6.59
CA LYS A 2 0.65 35.87 6.25
C LYS A 2 0.73 34.67 5.29
N LYS A 3 1.24 34.87 4.07
CA LYS A 3 1.66 33.77 3.20
C LYS A 3 2.60 32.89 4.04
N LYS A 4 2.27 31.60 4.23
CA LYS A 4 3.26 30.64 4.70
C LYS A 4 4.32 30.59 3.62
N GLU A 5 5.45 31.25 3.85
CA GLU A 5 6.65 31.06 3.05
C GLU A 5 7.10 29.61 3.30
N TYR A 6 6.60 28.69 2.47
CA TYR A 6 7.12 27.34 2.46
C TYR A 6 8.53 27.42 1.90
N ASP A 7 9.51 27.17 2.77
CA ASP A 7 10.90 27.05 2.38
C ASP A 7 11.04 25.89 1.38
N PHE A 8 11.46 26.23 0.15
CA PHE A 8 11.63 25.29 -0.96
C PHE A 8 12.53 24.11 -0.57
N ASP A 9 13.56 24.38 0.23
CA ASP A 9 14.51 23.35 0.66
C ASP A 9 13.81 22.34 1.58
N THR A 10 12.98 22.81 2.50
CA THR A 10 12.14 21.98 3.38
C THR A 10 11.12 21.16 2.59
N GLU A 11 10.50 21.75 1.57
CA GLU A 11 9.52 21.06 0.74
C GLU A 11 10.14 19.92 -0.08
N VAL A 12 11.27 20.19 -0.75
CA VAL A 12 12.00 19.17 -1.51
C VAL A 12 12.47 18.04 -0.58
N LYS A 13 12.96 18.39 0.62
CA LYS A 13 13.35 17.39 1.62
C LYS A 13 12.16 16.51 2.01
N ARG A 14 11.03 17.10 2.38
CA ARG A 14 9.81 16.36 2.73
C ARG A 14 9.36 15.45 1.59
N TYR A 15 9.34 15.96 0.36
CA TYR A 15 8.94 15.20 -0.81
C TYR A 15 9.85 13.97 -1.00
N LEU A 16 11.17 14.17 -1.01
CA LEU A 16 12.14 13.09 -1.19
C LEU A 16 12.17 12.13 0.00
N THR A 17 11.91 12.59 1.22
CA THR A 17 11.75 11.72 2.38
C THR A 17 10.51 10.84 2.26
N GLN A 18 9.38 11.38 1.76
CA GLN A 18 8.13 10.63 1.61
C GLN A 18 8.15 9.62 0.46
N LYS A 19 8.89 9.91 -0.61
CA LYS A 19 8.99 9.07 -1.81
C LYS A 19 10.27 8.23 -1.87
N GLY A 20 11.26 8.49 -1.01
CA GLY A 20 12.60 7.92 -1.06
C GLY A 20 13.47 8.50 -2.19
N TYR A 21 12.96 8.51 -3.41
CA TYR A 21 13.59 9.11 -4.58
C TYR A 21 12.53 9.64 -5.55
N ALA A 22 12.94 10.47 -6.51
CA ALA A 22 12.03 10.95 -7.55
C ALA A 22 12.76 11.24 -8.86
N ARG A 23 12.12 10.94 -9.99
CA ARG A 23 12.60 11.42 -11.29
C ARG A 23 12.51 12.95 -11.27
N ARG A 24 13.59 13.65 -11.59
CA ARG A 24 13.68 15.12 -11.52
C ARG A 24 12.53 15.80 -12.27
N ARG A 25 12.15 15.28 -13.43
CA ARG A 25 11.01 15.80 -14.22
C ARG A 25 9.69 15.69 -13.45
N GLN A 26 9.45 14.57 -12.76
CA GLN A 26 8.24 14.37 -11.96
C GLN A 26 8.23 15.28 -10.74
N LEU A 27 9.34 15.36 -9.99
CA LEU A 27 9.46 16.29 -8.85
C LEU A 27 9.15 17.73 -9.27
N ILE A 28 9.68 18.18 -10.41
CA ILE A 28 9.40 19.52 -10.93
C ILE A 28 7.91 19.68 -11.26
N LYS A 29 7.30 18.69 -11.92
CA LYS A 29 5.88 18.72 -12.29
C LYS A 29 5.01 18.85 -11.04
N ASP A 30 5.26 18.02 -10.04
CA ASP A 30 4.48 18.00 -8.80
C ASP A 30 4.61 19.31 -8.03
N LEU A 31 5.83 19.86 -7.91
CA LEU A 31 6.05 21.17 -7.28
C LEU A 31 5.34 22.31 -8.04
N MET A 32 5.31 22.26 -9.38
CA MET A 32 4.58 23.24 -10.19
C MET A 32 3.06 23.14 -10.03
N GLU A 33 2.56 21.92 -9.86
CA GLU A 33 1.13 21.65 -9.70
C GLU A 33 0.63 22.09 -8.32
N ILE A 34 1.39 21.78 -7.26
CA ILE A 34 1.10 22.20 -5.89
C ILE A 34 1.12 23.73 -5.77
N HIS A 35 2.13 24.37 -6.37
CA HIS A 35 2.34 25.83 -6.28
C HIS A 35 1.87 26.56 -7.56
N LYS A 36 0.75 26.11 -8.13
CA LYS A 36 0.21 26.69 -9.37
C LYS A 36 -0.01 28.20 -9.20
N ASN A 37 0.56 28.98 -10.13
CA ASN A 37 0.54 30.45 -10.16
C ASN A 37 1.32 31.15 -9.02
N GLU A 38 2.14 30.43 -8.24
CA GLU A 38 3.01 31.06 -7.24
C GLU A 38 4.34 31.54 -7.82
N LEU A 39 4.75 32.74 -7.41
CA LEU A 39 6.04 33.31 -7.79
C LEU A 39 7.19 32.46 -7.25
N GLY A 40 8.15 32.12 -8.11
CA GLY A 40 9.33 31.34 -7.73
C GLY A 40 9.20 29.81 -7.91
N TYR A 41 8.07 29.33 -8.43
CA TYR A 41 7.81 27.93 -8.80
C TYR A 41 7.69 27.71 -10.31
N SER A 42 8.29 28.58 -11.13
CA SER A 42 8.44 28.29 -12.56
C SER A 42 9.48 27.21 -12.81
N LEU A 43 9.36 26.47 -13.92
CA LEU A 43 10.32 25.44 -14.35
C LEU A 43 11.78 25.88 -14.21
N LYS A 44 12.12 27.09 -14.67
CA LYS A 44 13.47 27.67 -14.58
C LYS A 44 13.90 27.91 -13.13
N SER A 45 12.99 28.41 -12.29
CA SER A 45 13.26 28.71 -10.88
C SER A 45 13.48 27.43 -10.07
N ILE A 46 12.62 26.43 -10.25
CA ILE A 46 12.73 25.13 -9.58
C ILE A 46 14.04 24.46 -9.97
N ASN A 47 14.38 24.39 -11.26
CA ASN A 47 15.65 23.81 -11.71
C ASN A 47 16.86 24.48 -11.03
N ARG A 48 16.92 25.82 -11.02
CA ARG A 48 18.00 26.56 -10.36
C ARG A 48 18.10 26.25 -8.87
N LYS A 49 16.96 26.15 -8.16
CA LYS A 49 16.94 25.83 -6.73
C LYS A 49 17.36 24.36 -6.47
N LEU A 50 16.91 23.41 -7.30
CA LEU A 50 17.37 22.01 -7.22
C LEU A 50 18.88 21.88 -7.46
N ASP A 51 19.42 22.63 -8.42
CA ASP A 51 20.87 22.62 -8.68
C ASP A 51 21.65 23.23 -7.51
N LYS A 52 21.11 24.26 -6.85
CA LYS A 52 21.68 24.79 -5.60
C LYS A 52 21.70 23.73 -4.49
N LEU A 53 20.59 23.03 -4.27
CA LEU A 53 20.50 21.95 -3.28
C LEU A 53 21.49 20.82 -3.56
N LYS A 54 21.67 20.47 -4.84
CA LYS A 54 22.65 19.48 -5.29
C LYS A 54 24.07 19.95 -5.02
N ASN A 55 24.40 21.21 -5.35
CA ASN A 55 25.73 21.79 -5.13
C ASN A 55 26.07 21.93 -3.64
N GLN A 56 25.06 22.13 -2.79
CA GLN A 56 25.19 22.11 -1.33
C GLN A 56 25.32 20.69 -0.75
N GLY A 57 25.16 19.65 -1.58
CA GLY A 57 25.19 18.26 -1.16
C GLY A 57 23.99 17.86 -0.30
N MET A 58 22.87 18.58 -0.35
CA MET A 58 21.65 18.16 0.36
C MET A 58 20.93 17.04 -0.40
N ILE A 59 20.97 17.10 -1.73
CA ILE A 59 20.45 16.07 -2.63
C ILE A 59 21.55 15.56 -3.55
N ILE A 60 21.42 14.32 -3.99
CA ILE A 60 22.32 13.67 -4.95
C ILE A 60 21.52 13.17 -6.15
N ARG A 61 22.21 13.04 -7.28
CA ARG A 61 21.68 12.30 -8.44
C ARG A 61 22.00 10.82 -8.23
N LEU A 62 21.01 9.96 -8.47
CA LEU A 62 21.23 8.52 -8.51
C LEU A 62 21.85 8.14 -9.86
N GLU A 63 22.90 7.32 -9.81
CA GLU A 63 23.50 6.74 -11.00
C GLU A 63 22.69 5.53 -11.46
N TYR A 64 22.75 5.19 -12.75
CA TYR A 64 22.02 4.04 -13.29
C TYR A 64 22.38 2.72 -12.58
N SER A 65 23.60 2.59 -12.07
CA SER A 65 24.04 1.45 -11.25
C SER A 65 23.30 1.30 -9.93
N ASP A 66 22.68 2.37 -9.42
CA ASP A 66 21.95 2.36 -8.16
C ASP A 66 20.47 2.01 -8.36
N PHE A 67 19.96 2.05 -9.60
CA PHE A 67 18.53 1.83 -9.89
C PHE A 67 18.10 0.44 -9.43
N GLY A 68 18.87 -0.60 -9.77
CA GLY A 68 18.57 -1.96 -9.35
C GLY A 68 18.55 -2.14 -7.83
N LYS A 69 19.46 -1.49 -7.10
CA LYS A 69 19.52 -1.56 -5.62
C LYS A 69 18.30 -0.91 -4.96
N LEU A 70 17.71 0.07 -5.64
CA LEU A 70 16.55 0.82 -5.17
C LEU A 70 15.24 0.30 -5.78
N GLY A 71 15.26 -0.76 -6.59
CA GLY A 71 14.07 -1.29 -7.25
C GLY A 71 13.46 -0.37 -8.32
N ILE A 72 14.26 0.49 -8.94
CA ILE A 72 13.81 1.38 -10.01
C ILE A 72 13.82 0.61 -11.35
N GLU A 73 12.64 0.39 -11.94
CA GLU A 73 12.47 -0.33 -13.21
C GLU A 73 12.71 0.54 -14.48
N ASP A 74 13.16 1.79 -14.33
CA ASP A 74 13.40 2.70 -15.47
C ASP A 74 14.61 2.22 -16.31
N THR A 75 14.36 1.91 -17.59
CA THR A 75 15.37 1.47 -18.55
C THR A 75 16.14 2.62 -19.19
N ASP A 76 15.67 3.87 -19.04
CA ASP A 76 16.34 5.06 -19.54
C ASP A 76 17.60 5.36 -18.72
N LYS A 77 18.76 4.97 -19.24
CA LYS A 77 20.08 5.27 -18.64
C LYS A 77 20.35 6.76 -18.46
N ASN A 78 19.62 7.63 -19.17
CA ASN A 78 19.74 9.08 -19.06
C ASN A 78 18.75 9.68 -18.06
N ALA A 79 17.88 8.86 -17.45
CA ALA A 79 16.97 9.33 -16.43
C ALA A 79 17.75 9.96 -15.26
N SER A 80 17.26 11.11 -14.80
CA SER A 80 17.84 11.83 -13.66
C SER A 80 16.92 11.63 -12.48
N TYR A 81 17.26 10.70 -11.60
CA TYR A 81 16.61 10.54 -10.30
C TYR A 81 17.38 11.31 -9.22
N LEU A 82 16.64 11.89 -8.27
CA LEU A 82 17.17 12.65 -7.15
C LEU A 82 16.76 11.98 -5.83
N THR A 83 17.65 12.01 -4.86
CA THR A 83 17.38 11.60 -3.47
C THR A 83 18.20 12.43 -2.48
N LEU A 84 17.94 12.27 -1.18
CA LEU A 84 18.70 12.93 -0.12
C LEU A 84 20.08 12.28 0.05
N LYS A 85 21.13 13.08 0.31
CA LYS A 85 22.50 12.56 0.45
C LYS A 85 22.64 11.53 1.58
N ASP A 86 22.03 11.80 2.73
CA ASP A 86 22.14 10.96 3.92
C ASP A 86 21.27 9.69 3.87
N ILE A 87 20.42 9.55 2.84
CA ILE A 87 19.53 8.39 2.68
C ILE A 87 20.32 7.08 2.59
N SER A 88 21.53 7.12 2.02
CA SER A 88 22.39 5.94 1.79
C SER A 88 22.78 5.27 3.11
N LYS A 89 23.23 6.07 4.10
CA LYS A 89 23.57 5.56 5.44
C LYS A 89 22.36 4.98 6.16
N ILE A 90 21.19 5.61 6.00
CA ILE A 90 19.95 5.11 6.61
C ILE A 90 19.52 3.81 5.90
N THR A 91 19.69 3.72 4.59
CA THR A 91 19.43 2.50 3.80
C THR A 91 20.28 1.35 4.30
N GLU A 92 21.60 1.53 4.40
CA GLU A 92 22.51 0.50 4.91
C GLU A 92 22.19 0.10 6.37
N HIS A 93 21.72 1.03 7.19
CA HIS A 93 21.26 0.73 8.55
C HIS A 93 19.97 -0.10 8.50
N MET A 94 18.99 0.29 7.68
CA MET A 94 17.72 -0.42 7.54
C MET A 94 17.91 -1.83 6.98
N ASP A 95 18.83 -2.03 6.03
CA ASP A 95 19.16 -3.37 5.50
C ASP A 95 19.59 -4.30 6.65
N LYS A 96 20.51 -3.85 7.52
CA LYS A 96 20.97 -4.60 8.70
C LYS A 96 19.86 -4.84 9.72
N ILE A 97 18.91 -3.93 9.84
CA ILE A 97 17.76 -4.08 10.75
C ILE A 97 16.77 -5.11 10.19
N LEU A 98 16.51 -5.08 8.88
CA LEU A 98 15.61 -6.04 8.21
C LEU A 98 16.17 -7.46 8.26
N GLU A 99 17.49 -7.64 8.13
CA GLU A 99 18.15 -8.93 8.35
C GLU A 99 17.86 -9.51 9.75
N ARG A 100 17.67 -8.68 10.78
CA ARG A 100 17.34 -9.13 12.14
C ARG A 100 15.91 -9.65 12.29
N LEU A 101 15.03 -9.43 11.32
CA LEU A 101 13.72 -10.07 11.32
C LEU A 101 13.84 -11.60 11.16
N ASP A 102 14.93 -12.07 10.56
CA ASP A 102 15.22 -13.50 10.39
C ASP A 102 15.81 -14.15 11.65
N SER A 103 15.96 -13.40 12.74
CA SER A 103 16.49 -13.90 13.99
C SER A 103 15.53 -14.89 14.65
N GLU A 104 16.04 -16.03 15.10
CA GLU A 104 15.28 -17.00 15.90
C GLU A 104 14.86 -16.45 17.28
N GLU A 105 15.51 -15.39 17.77
CA GLU A 105 15.14 -14.71 19.02
C GLU A 105 13.99 -13.69 18.81
N PRO A 106 12.80 -13.88 19.42
CA PRO A 106 11.65 -12.98 19.23
C PRO A 106 11.91 -11.54 19.68
N MET A 107 12.74 -11.35 20.71
CA MET A 107 13.10 -10.01 21.18
C MET A 107 13.87 -9.22 20.12
N LYS A 108 14.75 -9.88 19.34
CA LYS A 108 15.49 -9.23 18.25
C LYS A 108 14.55 -8.80 17.12
N GLN A 109 13.59 -9.65 16.76
CA GLN A 109 12.55 -9.30 15.77
C GLN A 109 11.71 -8.10 16.22
N LYS A 110 11.26 -8.11 17.49
CA LYS A 110 10.51 -6.99 18.08
C LYS A 110 11.31 -5.69 18.09
N MET A 111 12.60 -5.76 18.43
CA MET A 111 13.49 -4.59 18.39
C MET A 111 13.72 -4.09 16.98
N ALA A 112 13.82 -4.97 15.99
CA ALA A 112 13.93 -4.60 14.58
C ALA A 112 12.68 -3.86 14.08
N LEU A 113 11.48 -4.38 14.35
CA LEU A 113 10.21 -3.72 14.01
C LEU A 113 10.08 -2.34 14.68
N LYS A 114 10.48 -2.23 15.96
CA LYS A 114 10.50 -0.95 16.67
C LYS A 114 11.46 0.06 16.05
N GLU A 115 12.59 -0.40 15.56
CA GLU A 115 13.57 0.45 14.88
C GLU A 115 13.05 0.90 13.50
N ILE A 116 12.45 0.00 12.72
CA ILE A 116 11.80 0.34 11.43
C ILE A 116 10.74 1.42 11.65
N ALA A 117 9.87 1.25 12.65
CA ALA A 117 8.84 2.22 12.98
C ALA A 117 9.41 3.60 13.40
N ARG A 118 10.59 3.64 14.03
CA ARG A 118 11.24 4.92 14.40
C ARG A 118 11.66 5.73 13.19
N TYR A 119 12.05 5.07 12.10
CA TYR A 119 12.54 5.72 10.89
C TYR A 119 11.45 5.98 9.86
N GLU A 120 10.21 5.56 10.10
CA GLU A 120 9.13 5.64 9.11
C GLU A 120 8.86 7.06 8.56
N GLN A 121 9.09 8.09 9.37
CA GLN A 121 8.88 9.49 8.97
C GLN A 121 10.08 10.09 8.22
N THR A 122 11.25 9.46 8.32
CA THR A 122 12.53 9.97 7.79
C THR A 122 13.13 9.09 6.71
N TYR A 123 12.55 7.89 6.53
CA TYR A 123 12.99 6.88 5.59
C TYR A 123 11.80 6.08 5.05
N VAL A 124 11.95 5.66 3.81
CA VAL A 124 10.97 4.85 3.09
C VAL A 124 11.71 3.61 2.62
N LEU A 125 11.21 2.43 3.02
CA LEU A 125 11.74 1.17 2.56
C LEU A 125 11.69 1.09 1.02
N THR A 126 12.77 0.59 0.42
CA THR A 126 12.84 0.33 -1.01
C THR A 126 12.05 -0.94 -1.38
N PRO A 127 11.64 -1.11 -2.64
CA PRO A 127 11.10 -2.38 -3.14
C PRO A 127 11.91 -3.62 -2.72
N VAL A 128 13.24 -3.55 -2.83
CA VAL A 128 14.16 -4.65 -2.45
C VAL A 128 14.10 -4.95 -0.95
N GLN A 129 13.97 -3.91 -0.12
CA GLN A 129 13.81 -4.08 1.32
C GLN A 129 12.44 -4.66 1.69
N LEU A 130 11.39 -4.37 0.91
CA LEU A 130 10.09 -5.02 1.08
C LEU A 130 10.16 -6.50 0.71
N ASP A 131 10.99 -6.90 -0.26
CA ASP A 131 11.22 -8.32 -0.54
C ASP A 131 11.83 -9.05 0.69
N LEU A 132 12.65 -8.37 1.50
CA LEU A 132 13.17 -8.94 2.76
C LEU A 132 12.07 -9.14 3.80
N VAL A 133 11.05 -8.27 3.81
CA VAL A 133 9.85 -8.42 4.66
C VAL A 133 9.01 -9.61 4.19
N VAL A 134 8.75 -9.71 2.88
CA VAL A 134 8.04 -10.85 2.26
C VAL A 134 8.75 -12.18 2.57
N ALA A 135 10.08 -12.21 2.48
CA ALA A 135 10.88 -13.40 2.76
C ALA A 135 10.77 -13.93 4.20
N GLN A 136 10.36 -13.10 5.17
CA GLN A 136 10.16 -13.54 6.56
C GLN A 136 8.97 -14.49 6.70
N PHE A 137 7.99 -14.35 5.82
CA PHE A 137 6.82 -15.22 5.84
C PHE A 137 7.13 -16.59 5.24
N ASP A 138 7.82 -16.66 4.09
CA ASP A 138 8.13 -17.92 3.40
C ASP A 138 8.83 -18.94 4.31
N LYS A 139 9.81 -18.47 5.10
CA LYS A 139 10.61 -19.34 5.97
C LYS A 139 9.77 -20.03 7.05
N ASN A 140 8.62 -19.44 7.39
CA ASN A 140 7.85 -19.77 8.57
C ASN A 140 6.42 -20.24 8.27
N ILE A 141 5.85 -19.93 7.10
CA ILE A 141 4.51 -20.36 6.68
C ILE A 141 4.45 -21.85 6.39
N ASP A 142 5.36 -22.36 5.55
CA ASP A 142 5.33 -23.76 5.14
C ASP A 142 5.65 -24.70 6.32
N LYS A 143 6.23 -24.18 7.40
CA LYS A 143 6.51 -24.89 8.66
C LYS A 143 5.45 -24.65 9.75
N GLY A 144 4.44 -23.81 9.50
CA GLY A 144 3.40 -23.47 10.47
C GLY A 144 3.86 -22.62 11.67
N ASN A 145 5.06 -22.03 11.60
CA ASN A 145 5.77 -21.44 12.75
C ASN A 145 5.79 -19.92 12.77
N ILE A 146 5.14 -19.22 11.82
CA ILE A 146 5.02 -17.76 11.95
C ILE A 146 4.03 -17.43 13.06
N ASP A 147 4.52 -16.72 14.07
CA ASP A 147 3.75 -16.12 15.15
C ASP A 147 2.73 -15.10 14.59
N ASP A 148 1.49 -15.16 15.07
CA ASP A 148 0.40 -14.34 14.53
C ASP A 148 0.61 -12.83 14.81
N GLU A 149 1.23 -12.47 15.93
CA GLU A 149 1.56 -11.07 16.26
C GLU A 149 2.64 -10.54 15.32
N LEU A 150 3.64 -11.35 14.98
CA LEU A 150 4.65 -11.01 13.98
C LEU A 150 4.03 -10.91 12.58
N ALA A 151 3.19 -11.87 12.17
CA ALA A 151 2.52 -11.88 10.88
C ALA A 151 1.65 -10.64 10.68
N ASP A 152 0.84 -10.27 11.67
CA ASP A 152 -0.02 -9.08 11.64
C ASP A 152 0.81 -7.79 11.45
N LYS A 153 1.92 -7.65 12.18
CA LYS A 153 2.79 -6.47 12.07
C LYS A 153 3.50 -6.37 10.72
N LEU A 154 3.98 -7.48 10.19
CA LEU A 154 4.64 -7.52 8.88
C LEU A 154 3.62 -7.27 7.76
N LEU A 155 2.40 -7.80 7.86
CA LEU A 155 1.32 -7.53 6.90
C LEU A 155 0.89 -6.07 6.94
N LEU A 156 0.74 -5.48 8.13
CA LEU A 156 0.43 -4.05 8.28
C LEU A 156 1.53 -3.17 7.67
N LEU A 157 2.80 -3.60 7.75
CA LEU A 157 3.91 -2.92 7.07
C LEU A 157 3.75 -3.01 5.55
N LEU A 158 3.47 -4.19 5.00
CA LEU A 158 3.25 -4.36 3.56
C LEU A 158 2.03 -3.59 3.05
N ASP A 159 0.90 -3.68 3.75
CA ASP A 159 -0.34 -2.92 3.50
C ASP A 159 -0.06 -1.42 3.36
N ARG A 160 0.65 -0.84 4.33
CA ARG A 160 0.99 0.58 4.33
C ARG A 160 1.88 0.96 3.14
N TYR A 161 2.87 0.13 2.81
CA TYR A 161 3.79 0.45 1.72
C TYR A 161 3.14 0.28 0.35
N ILE A 162 2.43 -0.81 0.13
CA ILE A 162 1.78 -1.13 -1.15
C ILE A 162 0.58 -0.20 -1.37
N LEU A 163 -0.38 -0.15 -0.44
CA LEU A 163 -1.65 0.55 -0.67
C LEU A 163 -1.57 2.06 -0.40
N LYS A 164 -0.75 2.51 0.57
CA LYS A 164 -0.69 3.94 0.95
C LYS A 164 0.49 4.68 0.35
N LYS A 165 1.65 4.04 0.22
CA LYS A 165 2.85 4.67 -0.34
C LYS A 165 3.04 4.40 -1.83
N ASP A 166 2.31 3.45 -2.41
CA ASP A 166 2.44 3.02 -3.80
C ASP A 166 3.87 2.51 -4.09
N ILE A 167 4.38 1.69 -3.17
CA ILE A 167 5.71 1.07 -3.25
C ILE A 167 5.54 -0.43 -3.06
N GLU A 168 5.76 -1.17 -4.14
CA GLU A 168 5.61 -2.62 -4.17
C GLU A 168 6.96 -3.33 -4.02
N PRO A 169 6.99 -4.56 -3.49
CA PRO A 169 8.16 -5.43 -3.56
C PRO A 169 8.58 -5.67 -5.02
N THR A 170 9.86 -5.95 -5.29
CA THR A 170 10.30 -6.18 -6.68
C THR A 170 9.70 -7.46 -7.25
N ASN A 171 9.51 -8.49 -6.41
CA ASN A 171 8.92 -9.75 -6.83
C ASN A 171 7.41 -9.82 -6.51
N LYS A 172 6.61 -9.19 -7.37
CA LYS A 172 5.15 -9.15 -7.22
C LYS A 172 4.52 -10.53 -7.23
N ALA A 173 4.93 -11.40 -8.16
CA ALA A 173 4.40 -12.76 -8.28
C ALA A 173 4.59 -13.55 -6.98
N LYS A 174 5.81 -13.51 -6.42
CA LYS A 174 6.12 -14.16 -5.16
C LYS A 174 5.32 -13.58 -3.99
N THR A 175 5.12 -12.26 -3.99
CA THR A 175 4.30 -11.58 -2.98
C THR A 175 2.84 -12.04 -3.05
N ILE A 176 2.28 -12.17 -4.25
CA ILE A 176 0.92 -12.67 -4.47
C ILE A 176 0.79 -14.12 -4.00
N ASP A 177 1.71 -15.01 -4.40
CA ASP A 177 1.73 -16.41 -3.99
C ASP A 177 1.77 -16.55 -2.46
N LEU A 178 2.59 -15.73 -1.79
CA LEU A 178 2.64 -15.66 -0.34
C LEU A 178 1.28 -15.27 0.27
N LEU A 179 0.66 -14.22 -0.26
CA LEU A 179 -0.62 -13.71 0.25
C LEU A 179 -1.74 -14.76 0.09
N VAL A 180 -1.74 -15.52 -1.01
CA VAL A 180 -2.66 -16.65 -1.20
C VAL A 180 -2.45 -17.71 -0.13
N LYS A 181 -1.20 -18.13 0.12
CA LYS A 181 -0.89 -19.09 1.20
C LYS A 181 -1.31 -18.58 2.57
N LEU A 182 -1.16 -17.28 2.84
CA LEU A 182 -1.61 -16.66 4.08
C LEU A 182 -3.14 -16.67 4.19
N LEU A 183 -3.86 -16.42 3.10
CA LEU A 183 -5.32 -16.49 3.09
C LEU A 183 -5.82 -17.91 3.40
N ASP A 184 -5.14 -18.93 2.87
CA ASP A 184 -5.42 -20.34 3.17
C ASP A 184 -5.14 -20.69 4.63
N LYS A 185 -4.08 -20.12 5.22
CA LYS A 185 -3.74 -20.31 6.64
C LYS A 185 -4.75 -19.61 7.57
N TYR A 186 -5.26 -18.45 7.17
CA TYR A 186 -6.18 -17.62 7.95
C TYR A 186 -7.53 -17.45 7.24
N PRO A 187 -8.29 -18.56 7.03
CA PRO A 187 -9.53 -18.52 6.26
C PRO A 187 -10.66 -17.81 7.01
N VAL A 188 -10.55 -17.68 8.33
CA VAL A 188 -11.50 -17.00 9.22
C VAL A 188 -10.81 -15.88 9.98
N PRO A 189 -11.54 -14.83 10.42
CA PRO A 189 -10.95 -13.76 11.20
C PRO A 189 -10.35 -14.30 12.51
N VAL A 190 -9.10 -13.96 12.78
CA VAL A 190 -8.45 -14.28 14.06
C VAL A 190 -8.97 -13.30 15.10
N SER A 191 -9.60 -13.81 16.18
CA SER A 191 -10.26 -12.95 17.18
C SER A 191 -9.32 -11.95 17.86
N THR A 192 -8.05 -12.31 18.03
CA THR A 192 -7.00 -11.44 18.59
C THR A 192 -6.33 -10.53 17.56
N HIS A 193 -6.42 -10.88 16.27
CA HIS A 193 -5.76 -10.19 15.16
C HIS A 193 -6.74 -10.01 13.99
N VAL A 194 -7.86 -9.34 14.27
CA VAL A 194 -8.97 -9.19 13.32
C VAL A 194 -8.57 -8.56 11.98
N ASN A 195 -7.49 -7.77 11.98
CA ASN A 195 -6.99 -7.09 10.79
C ASN A 195 -6.08 -7.96 9.91
N LEU A 196 -5.59 -9.09 10.42
CA LEU A 196 -4.62 -9.93 9.70
C LEU A 196 -5.20 -10.40 8.37
N ARG A 197 -6.40 -11.00 8.41
CA ARG A 197 -7.13 -11.42 7.21
C ARG A 197 -7.52 -10.25 6.32
N THR A 198 -7.93 -9.14 6.93
CA THR A 198 -8.32 -7.92 6.21
C THR A 198 -7.18 -7.39 5.35
N HIS A 199 -5.97 -7.26 5.90
CA HIS A 199 -4.81 -6.82 5.14
C HIS A 199 -4.47 -7.77 3.99
N ILE A 200 -4.61 -9.08 4.18
CA ILE A 200 -4.40 -10.07 3.12
C ILE A 200 -5.39 -9.85 1.97
N ILE A 201 -6.67 -9.69 2.28
CA ILE A 201 -7.72 -9.47 1.27
C ILE A 201 -7.53 -8.13 0.55
N TYR A 202 -7.18 -7.06 1.27
CA TYR A 202 -6.93 -5.75 0.64
C TYR A 202 -5.73 -5.80 -0.31
N LEU A 203 -4.63 -6.45 0.11
CA LEU A 203 -3.45 -6.61 -0.73
C LEU A 203 -3.73 -7.49 -1.96
N LEU A 204 -4.41 -8.62 -1.81
CA LEU A 204 -4.81 -9.46 -2.94
C LEU A 204 -5.81 -8.76 -3.87
N GLY A 205 -6.72 -7.96 -3.30
CA GLY A 205 -7.65 -7.13 -4.06
C GLY A 205 -6.93 -6.10 -4.92
N HIS A 206 -5.96 -5.39 -4.35
CA HIS A 206 -5.08 -4.46 -5.08
C HIS A 206 -4.36 -5.14 -6.25
N TYR A 207 -3.92 -6.39 -6.08
CA TYR A 207 -3.33 -7.19 -7.15
C TYR A 207 -4.35 -7.82 -8.11
N GLY A 208 -5.66 -7.65 -7.90
CA GLY A 208 -6.72 -8.22 -8.73
C GLY A 208 -6.76 -9.75 -8.68
N HIS A 209 -6.36 -10.37 -7.56
CA HIS A 209 -6.23 -11.82 -7.49
C HIS A 209 -7.54 -12.52 -7.10
N LYS A 210 -7.97 -13.49 -7.92
CA LYS A 210 -9.26 -14.21 -7.79
C LYS A 210 -9.50 -14.92 -6.44
N ALA A 211 -8.44 -15.21 -5.69
CA ALA A 211 -8.56 -15.83 -4.37
C ALA A 211 -9.45 -15.03 -3.40
N VAL A 212 -9.53 -13.69 -3.58
CA VAL A 212 -10.47 -12.84 -2.83
C VAL A 212 -11.91 -13.22 -3.12
N ILE A 213 -12.26 -13.45 -4.39
CA ILE A 213 -13.61 -13.84 -4.82
C ILE A 213 -13.93 -15.24 -4.32
N GLU A 214 -13.01 -16.19 -4.49
CA GLU A 214 -13.18 -17.56 -3.98
C GLU A 214 -13.47 -17.57 -2.47
N ARG A 215 -12.73 -16.77 -1.71
CA ARG A 215 -12.91 -16.63 -0.26
C ARG A 215 -14.21 -15.89 0.10
N PHE A 216 -14.59 -14.86 -0.64
CA PHE A 216 -15.86 -14.15 -0.46
C PHE A 216 -17.06 -15.07 -0.66
N MET A 217 -17.05 -15.88 -1.72
CA MET A 217 -18.11 -16.85 -1.99
C MET A 217 -18.20 -17.91 -0.88
N GLU A 218 -17.07 -18.40 -0.40
CA GLU A 218 -17.03 -19.36 0.69
C GLU A 218 -17.55 -18.74 2.00
N ASP A 219 -17.22 -17.48 2.31
CA ASP A 219 -17.77 -16.78 3.47
C ASP A 219 -19.29 -16.67 3.42
N ALA A 220 -19.83 -16.26 2.27
CA ALA A 220 -21.28 -16.17 2.07
C ALA A 220 -21.97 -17.53 2.28
N ARG A 221 -21.32 -18.64 1.89
CA ARG A 221 -21.87 -19.99 2.03
C ARG A 221 -21.76 -20.56 3.45
N THR A 222 -20.70 -20.23 4.17
CA THR A 222 -20.28 -20.99 5.38
C THR A 222 -20.36 -20.21 6.68
N LEU A 223 -20.28 -18.88 6.65
CA LEU A 223 -20.36 -18.09 7.88
C LEU A 223 -21.79 -18.08 8.41
N GLN A 224 -21.91 -18.27 9.73
CA GLN A 224 -23.19 -18.11 10.42
C GLN A 224 -23.70 -16.66 10.35
N ASP A 225 -22.78 -15.70 10.42
CA ASP A 225 -23.03 -14.27 10.24
C ASP A 225 -22.07 -13.69 9.18
N PRO A 226 -22.46 -13.70 7.90
CA PRO A 226 -21.63 -13.15 6.82
C PRO A 226 -21.38 -11.64 6.94
N PHE A 227 -22.27 -10.88 7.60
CA PHE A 227 -22.10 -9.43 7.77
C PHE A 227 -20.92 -9.08 8.68
N SER A 228 -20.47 -10.01 9.53
CA SER A 228 -19.28 -9.82 10.35
C SER A 228 -18.00 -9.52 9.57
N VAL A 229 -17.97 -9.83 8.26
CA VAL A 229 -16.83 -9.59 7.36
C VAL A 229 -17.14 -8.59 6.23
N GLU A 230 -18.26 -7.86 6.28
CA GLU A 230 -18.67 -6.92 5.22
C GLU A 230 -17.60 -5.86 4.90
N ASN A 231 -17.03 -5.24 5.94
CA ASN A 231 -15.96 -4.23 5.79
C ASN A 231 -14.66 -4.78 5.17
N VAL A 232 -14.50 -6.10 5.10
CA VAL A 232 -13.33 -6.74 4.49
C VAL A 232 -13.45 -6.76 2.96
N TYR A 233 -14.67 -6.76 2.42
CA TYR A 233 -14.93 -6.78 0.98
C TYR A 233 -15.50 -5.45 0.45
N ASN A 234 -16.01 -4.58 1.32
CA ASN A 234 -16.44 -3.24 0.93
C ASN A 234 -15.24 -2.27 0.95
N THR A 235 -14.38 -2.34 -0.06
CA THR A 235 -13.26 -1.40 -0.23
C THR A 235 -12.97 -1.06 -1.68
N GLU A 236 -12.33 0.09 -1.91
CA GLU A 236 -11.81 0.50 -3.22
C GLU A 236 -10.84 -0.53 -3.82
N TYR A 237 -10.09 -1.26 -2.98
CA TYR A 237 -9.10 -2.25 -3.43
C TYR A 237 -9.74 -3.50 -4.04
N THR A 238 -10.96 -3.84 -3.63
CA THR A 238 -11.65 -5.07 -4.08
C THR A 238 -12.77 -4.79 -5.07
N ALA A 239 -13.22 -3.53 -5.18
CA ALA A 239 -14.37 -3.14 -5.98
C ALA A 239 -14.26 -3.53 -7.47
N ASN A 240 -13.10 -3.27 -8.10
CA ASN A 240 -12.87 -3.67 -9.49
C ASN A 240 -13.01 -5.19 -9.66
N LEU A 241 -12.39 -5.97 -8.77
CA LEU A 241 -12.40 -7.42 -8.84
C LEU A 241 -13.82 -7.99 -8.66
N ILE A 242 -14.59 -7.46 -7.72
CA ILE A 242 -16.00 -7.83 -7.50
C ILE A 242 -16.83 -7.58 -8.77
N GLU A 243 -16.62 -6.44 -9.40
CA GLU A 243 -17.35 -6.04 -10.62
C GLU A 243 -16.89 -6.83 -11.87
N GLU A 244 -15.62 -7.25 -11.94
CA GLU A 244 -15.13 -8.18 -12.97
C GLU A 244 -15.77 -9.57 -12.85
N HIS A 245 -16.10 -10.00 -11.63
CA HIS A 245 -16.77 -11.28 -11.34
C HIS A 245 -18.29 -11.18 -11.19
N ARG A 246 -18.93 -10.12 -11.70
CA ARG A 246 -20.38 -9.82 -11.51
C ARG A 246 -21.33 -10.99 -11.79
N GLU A 247 -21.06 -11.79 -12.82
CA GLU A 247 -21.92 -12.89 -13.28
C GLU A 247 -21.87 -14.07 -12.31
N GLU A 248 -20.68 -14.38 -11.81
CA GLU A 248 -20.46 -15.43 -10.81
C GLU A 248 -21.12 -15.05 -9.48
N LEU A 249 -20.97 -13.79 -9.07
CA LEU A 249 -21.58 -13.31 -7.82
C LEU A 249 -23.10 -13.16 -7.91
N TYR A 250 -23.64 -12.81 -9.09
CA TYR A 250 -25.08 -12.83 -9.32
C TYR A 250 -25.66 -14.24 -9.17
N LYS A 251 -25.00 -15.25 -9.76
CA LYS A 251 -25.43 -16.65 -9.62
C LYS A 251 -25.37 -17.11 -8.16
N LEU A 252 -24.31 -16.76 -7.44
CA LEU A 252 -24.22 -17.08 -6.01
C LEU A 252 -25.38 -16.45 -5.21
N GLU A 253 -25.69 -15.17 -5.47
CA GLU A 253 -26.81 -14.48 -4.80
C GLU A 253 -28.16 -15.19 -5.05
N GLU A 254 -28.41 -15.58 -6.30
CA GLU A 254 -29.60 -16.32 -6.72
C GLU A 254 -29.67 -17.71 -6.06
N GLU A 255 -28.56 -18.47 -6.08
CA GLU A 255 -28.44 -19.78 -5.43
C GLU A 255 -28.76 -19.69 -3.94
N LEU A 256 -28.15 -18.74 -3.23
CA LEU A 256 -28.38 -18.54 -1.79
C LEU A 256 -29.83 -18.16 -1.48
N ALA A 257 -30.47 -17.35 -2.34
CA ALA A 257 -31.88 -16.99 -2.19
C ALA A 257 -32.80 -18.22 -2.37
N ILE A 258 -32.54 -19.05 -3.37
CA ILE A 258 -33.30 -20.29 -3.62
C ILE A 258 -33.13 -21.29 -2.47
N GLU A 259 -31.94 -21.35 -1.87
CA GLU A 259 -31.66 -22.17 -0.68
C GLU A 259 -32.32 -21.64 0.61
N GLY A 260 -32.98 -20.47 0.57
CA GLY A 260 -33.58 -19.82 1.74
C GLY A 260 -32.55 -19.16 2.68
N LYS A 261 -31.32 -18.93 2.22
CA LYS A 261 -30.26 -18.24 2.96
C LYS A 261 -30.33 -16.73 2.74
N GLU A 262 -31.44 -16.13 3.15
CA GLU A 262 -31.75 -14.70 2.90
C GLU A 262 -30.64 -13.75 3.38
N TYR A 263 -30.09 -13.97 4.59
CA TYR A 263 -28.99 -13.15 5.11
C TYR A 263 -27.73 -13.21 4.26
N ALA A 264 -27.35 -14.39 3.78
CA ALA A 264 -26.18 -14.57 2.93
C ALA A 264 -26.39 -13.98 1.53
N SER A 265 -27.58 -14.15 0.96
CA SER A 265 -27.95 -13.53 -0.32
C SER A 265 -27.90 -12.00 -0.23
N GLN A 266 -28.48 -11.41 0.84
CA GLN A 266 -28.43 -9.98 1.07
C GLN A 266 -26.99 -9.46 1.26
N PHE A 267 -26.15 -10.20 1.97
CA PHE A 267 -24.73 -9.88 2.11
C PHE A 267 -24.03 -9.80 0.75
N VAL A 268 -24.27 -10.77 -0.15
CA VAL A 268 -23.71 -10.74 -1.50
C VAL A 268 -24.21 -9.52 -2.29
N SER A 269 -25.52 -9.25 -2.23
CA SER A 269 -26.13 -8.08 -2.88
C SER A 269 -25.53 -6.77 -2.38
N ASN A 270 -25.28 -6.64 -1.08
CA ASN A 270 -24.68 -5.44 -0.48
C ASN A 270 -23.27 -5.20 -1.02
N ILE A 271 -22.39 -6.21 -0.95
CA ILE A 271 -21.02 -6.10 -1.41
C ILE A 271 -20.94 -5.76 -2.91
N ARG A 272 -21.80 -6.35 -3.74
CA ARG A 272 -21.91 -6.01 -5.16
C ARG A 272 -22.33 -4.55 -5.37
N THR A 273 -23.29 -4.07 -4.58
CA THR A 273 -23.75 -2.67 -4.64
C THR A 273 -22.65 -1.70 -4.21
N ASP A 274 -21.95 -2.02 -3.13
CA ASP A 274 -20.85 -1.22 -2.60
C ASP A 274 -19.67 -1.14 -3.57
N ALA A 275 -19.37 -2.24 -4.28
CA ALA A 275 -18.39 -2.21 -5.37
C ALA A 275 -18.76 -1.18 -6.44
N LEU A 276 -20.03 -1.15 -6.90
CA LEU A 276 -20.49 -0.14 -7.86
C LEU A 276 -20.39 1.29 -7.31
N ILE A 277 -20.65 1.48 -6.01
CA ILE A 277 -20.49 2.79 -5.35
C ILE A 277 -19.02 3.22 -5.34
N ASN A 278 -18.13 2.32 -4.91
CA ASN A 278 -16.68 2.59 -4.83
C ASN A 278 -16.07 2.86 -6.21
N LEU A 279 -16.62 2.28 -7.28
CA LEU A 279 -16.25 2.57 -8.66
C LEU A 279 -16.90 3.84 -9.24
N GLY A 280 -17.79 4.50 -8.50
CA GLY A 280 -18.52 5.68 -8.96
C GLY A 280 -19.58 5.37 -10.03
N LEU A 281 -19.94 4.10 -10.22
CA LEU A 281 -20.96 3.64 -11.16
C LEU A 281 -22.37 3.70 -10.58
N TYR A 282 -22.49 3.79 -9.25
CA TYR A 282 -23.74 3.89 -8.54
C TYR A 282 -23.72 5.07 -7.55
N LYS A 283 -24.79 5.87 -7.52
CA LYS A 283 -24.90 6.99 -6.57
C LYS A 283 -25.05 6.42 -5.17
N ASN A 284 -24.15 6.81 -4.27
CA ASN A 284 -24.24 6.44 -2.87
C ASN A 284 -25.54 7.03 -2.27
N PRO A 285 -26.53 6.19 -1.91
CA PRO A 285 -27.83 6.65 -1.39
C PRO A 285 -27.70 7.37 -0.05
N TYR A 286 -26.55 7.28 0.63
CA TYR A 286 -26.25 7.94 1.89
C TYR A 286 -25.59 9.32 1.74
N THR A 287 -25.25 9.75 0.51
CA THR A 287 -24.59 11.06 0.25
C THR A 287 -25.54 12.16 -0.23
N THR A 288 -26.79 11.84 -0.57
CA THR A 288 -27.83 12.81 -0.93
C THR A 288 -28.34 13.55 0.32
N GLY A 289 -27.51 14.44 0.87
CA GLY A 289 -27.84 15.19 2.09
C GLY A 289 -26.91 16.35 2.44
N LYS A 290 -25.78 16.55 1.76
CA LYS A 290 -25.02 17.81 1.87
C LYS A 290 -25.46 18.73 0.75
N LYS A 291 -26.32 19.70 1.10
CA LYS A 291 -26.50 20.91 0.29
C LYS A 291 -25.11 21.49 0.02
N GLU A 292 -24.80 21.70 -1.25
CA GLU A 292 -23.79 22.66 -1.66
C GLU A 292 -24.22 24.00 -1.05
N ASP A 293 -23.48 24.46 -0.04
CA ASP A 293 -23.60 25.82 0.44
C ASP A 293 -22.79 26.67 -0.54
N ASP A 294 -23.50 27.17 -1.55
CA ASP A 294 -23.06 28.30 -2.36
C ASP A 294 -22.89 29.50 -1.44
N SER A 295 -21.67 29.72 -0.93
CA SER A 295 -21.28 31.03 -0.41
C SER A 295 -20.00 31.50 -1.08
N TRP A 296 -20.18 32.56 -1.86
CA TRP A 296 -19.21 33.37 -2.56
C TRP A 296 -18.14 33.98 -1.64
#